data_AF-A0A855N3P6-F1
#
_entry.id   AF-A0A855N3P6-F1
#
_cell.length_a   1.000
_cell.length_b   1.000
_cell.length_c   1.000
_cell.angle_alpha   90.00
_cell.angle_beta   90.00
_cell.angle_gamma   90.00
#
_symmetry.space_group_name_H-M   'P 1'
#
loop_
_entity.id
_entity.type
_entity.pdbx_description
1 polymer ?
#
loop_
_entity_poly.entity_id
_entity_poly.type
_entity_poly.pdbx_seq_one_letter_code
_entity_poly.pdbx_strand_id
1 'polypeptide(L)' 'MYITEIESGDFLTPTQLKRLLGLSIPTQAKMRARQGCFANVAHPLPFIKLGARVLYRKNAIDEWIKANENSGKKKGGGG' A
#
# COMPACT_ATOMS: atom_id res chain seq x y z
N MET A 1 -2.64 27.31 15.17
CA MET A 1 -2.16 26.98 13.81
C MET A 1 -1.41 25.67 13.91
N TYR A 2 -2.02 24.54 13.54
CA TYR A 2 -1.39 23.22 13.74
C TYR A 2 -0.48 22.92 12.56
N ILE A 3 0.82 23.15 12.76
CA ILE A 3 1.85 22.70 11.83
C ILE A 3 2.14 21.24 12.18
N THR A 4 1.92 20.34 11.23
CA THR A 4 2.83 19.23 10.91
C THR A 4 2.31 18.61 9.62
N GLU A 5 2.32 19.43 8.57
CA GLU A 5 2.49 18.88 7.23
C GLU A 5 3.81 18.12 7.27
N ILE A 6 3.73 16.79 7.27
CA ILE A 6 4.91 15.97 7.02
C ILE A 6 5.24 16.24 5.54
N GLU A 7 6.01 17.29 5.29
CA GLU A 7 6.66 17.61 4.01
C GLU A 7 7.81 16.64 3.70
N SER A 8 7.88 15.49 4.38
CA SER A 8 8.65 14.39 3.88
C SER A 8 7.90 13.85 2.67
N GLY A 9 8.24 14.35 1.48
CA GLY A 9 7.76 13.89 0.19
C GLY A 9 7.92 12.39 -0.03
N ASP A 10 8.49 11.65 0.91
CA ASP A 10 8.69 10.21 0.91
C ASP A 10 7.54 9.41 1.55
N PHE A 11 6.61 10.05 2.27
CA PHE A 11 5.54 9.35 2.99
C PHE A 11 4.12 9.77 2.57
N LEU A 12 3.20 8.80 2.61
CA LEU A 12 1.78 8.98 2.34
C LEU A 12 0.96 8.54 3.56
N THR A 13 -0.09 9.29 3.85
CA THR A 13 -1.16 8.89 4.76
C THR A 13 -2.17 7.99 4.04
N PRO A 14 -3.05 7.27 4.76
CA PRO A 14 -4.12 6.48 4.15
C PRO A 14 -5.03 7.28 3.22
N THR A 15 -5.29 8.55 3.56
CA THR A 15 -6.09 9.46 2.73
C THR A 15 -5.35 9.85 1.45
N GLN A 16 -4.04 10.11 1.53
CA GLN A 16 -3.22 10.40 0.33
C GLN A 16 -3.08 9.18 -0.56
N LEU A 17 -2.85 7.99 0.01
CA LEU A 17 -2.80 6.74 -0.76
C LEU A 17 -4.14 6.44 -1.45
N LYS A 18 -5.27 6.74 -0.78
CA LYS A 18 -6.61 6.65 -1.40
C LYS A 18 -6.74 7.57 -2.60
N ARG A 19 -6.28 8.82 -2.48
CA ARG A 19 -6.30 9.78 -3.61
C ARG A 19 -5.41 9.32 -4.77
N LEU A 20 -4.27 8.69 -4.46
CA LEU A 20 -3.31 8.21 -5.45
C LEU A 20 -3.79 6.96 -6.20
N LEU A 21 -4.30 5.95 -5.48
CA LEU A 21 -4.58 4.62 -6.03
C LEU A 21 -6.07 4.26 -6.09
N GLY A 22 -6.96 5.13 -5.60
CA GLY A 22 -8.38 4.84 -5.46
C GLY A 22 -8.73 3.82 -4.36
N LEU A 23 -7.74 3.33 -3.61
CA LEU A 23 -7.96 2.32 -2.56
C LEU A 23 -8.62 2.93 -1.32
N SER A 24 -9.84 2.47 -1.01
CA SER A 24 -10.56 2.90 0.20
C SER A 24 -9.77 2.60 1.48
N ILE A 25 -9.89 3.44 2.51
CA ILE A 25 -9.20 3.24 3.80
C ILE A 25 -9.56 1.87 4.43
N PRO A 26 -10.84 1.40 4.41
CA PRO A 26 -11.17 0.04 4.85
C PRO A 26 -10.48 -1.05 4.02
N THR A 27 -10.40 -0.89 2.70
CA THR A 27 -9.67 -1.84 1.82
C THR A 27 -8.20 -1.90 2.21
N GLN A 28 -7.56 -0.74 2.38
CA GLN A 28 -6.17 -0.67 2.84
C GLN A 28 -6.00 -1.37 4.20
N ALA A 29 -6.91 -1.16 5.16
CA ALA A 29 -6.86 -1.82 6.47
C ALA A 29 -6.95 -3.35 6.36
N LYS A 30 -7.85 -3.86 5.50
CA LYS A 30 -7.93 -5.30 5.20
C LYS A 30 -6.64 -5.82 4.57
N MET A 31 -6.04 -5.09 3.64
CA MET A 31 -4.77 -5.47 3.00
C MET A 31 -3.62 -5.53 4.02
N ARG A 32 -3.55 -4.59 4.96
CA ARG A 32 -2.57 -4.61 6.06
C ARG A 32 -2.81 -5.77 7.02
N ALA A 33 -4.05 -6.03 7.42
CA ALA A 33 -4.40 -7.13 8.32
C ALA A 33 -4.10 -8.51 7.69
N ARG A 34 -4.26 -8.62 6.36
CA ARG A 34 -3.97 -9.85 5.61
C ARG A 34 -2.48 -10.23 5.57
N GLN A 35 -1.55 -9.33 5.91
CA GLN A 35 -0.13 -9.71 6.09
C GLN A 35 0.07 -10.76 7.18
N GLY A 36 -0.76 -10.77 8.23
CA GLY A 36 -0.64 -11.72 9.34
C GLY A 36 -1.41 -13.03 9.15
N CYS A 37 -2.54 -13.01 8.43
CA CYS A 37 -3.43 -14.18 8.31
C CYS A 37 -3.18 -15.04 7.06
N PHE A 38 -2.54 -14.51 6.01
CA PHE A 38 -2.33 -15.23 4.76
C PHE A 38 -0.87 -15.12 4.35
N ALA A 39 -0.05 -16.07 4.82
CA ALA A 39 1.36 -16.22 4.42
C ALA A 39 1.58 -16.39 2.89
N ASN A 40 0.50 -16.50 2.10
CA ASN A 40 0.52 -16.71 0.65
C ASN A 40 0.17 -15.45 -0.18
N VAL A 41 0.08 -14.26 0.41
CA VAL A 41 -0.03 -13.03 -0.38
C VAL A 41 1.34 -12.70 -0.95
N ALA A 42 1.54 -12.95 -2.25
CA ALA A 42 2.83 -12.78 -2.92
C ALA A 42 3.46 -11.39 -2.71
N HIS A 43 2.63 -10.33 -2.72
CA HIS A 43 3.07 -8.95 -2.53
C HIS A 43 2.08 -8.20 -1.63
N PRO A 44 2.24 -8.25 -0.30
CA PRO A 44 1.34 -7.55 0.59
C PRO A 44 1.59 -6.04 0.58
N LEU A 45 0.53 -5.25 0.86
CA LEU A 45 0.63 -3.78 0.91
C LEU A 45 1.64 -3.35 2.00
N PRO A 46 2.78 -2.74 1.64
CA PRO A 46 3.79 -2.34 2.63
C PRO A 46 3.26 -1.17 3.46
N PHE A 47 3.46 -1.19 4.77
CA PHE A 47 3.04 -0.09 5.64
C PHE A 47 3.97 0.06 6.85
N ILE A 48 3.92 1.24 7.46
CA ILE A 48 4.63 1.55 8.70
C ILE A 48 3.58 1.90 9.76
N LYS A 49 3.68 1.25 10.92
CA LYS A 49 2.83 1.56 12.08
C LYS A 49 3.66 2.32 13.12
N LEU A 50 3.25 3.54 13.44
CA LEU A 50 3.86 4.39 14.46
C LEU A 50 2.79 4.69 15.51
N GLY A 51 2.71 3.85 16.55
CA GLY A 51 1.63 3.89 17.52
C GLY A 51 0.26 3.68 16.85
N ALA A 52 -0.60 4.70 16.93
CA ALA A 52 -1.92 4.71 16.29
C ALA A 52 -1.90 5.16 14.82
N ARG A 53 -0.77 5.70 14.33
CA ARG A 53 -0.65 6.22 12.96
C ARG A 53 -0.16 5.14 12.00
N VAL A 54 -0.71 5.18 10.78
CA VAL A 54 -0.26 4.34 9.65
C VAL A 54 0.25 5.27 8.56
N LEU A 55 1.44 4.95 8.04
CA LEU A 55 2.06 5.66 6.92
C LEU A 55 2.54 4.65 5.86
N TYR A 56 2.74 5.15 4.65
CA TYR A 56 3.27 4.41 3.51
C TYR A 56 4.48 5.13 2.96
N ARG A 57 5.60 4.44 2.75
CA ARG A 57 6.71 5.01 2.00
C ARG A 57 6.38 4.98 0.50
N LYS A 58 6.57 6.10 -0.20
CA LYS A 58 6.33 6.20 -1.65
C LYS A 58 7.12 5.14 -2.42
N ASN A 59 8.43 5.07 -2.21
CA ASN A 59 9.29 4.09 -2.89
C ASN A 59 8.80 2.66 -2.70
N ALA A 60 8.40 2.29 -1.47
CA ALA A 60 7.87 0.96 -1.19
C ALA A 60 6.53 0.69 -1.88
N ILE A 61 5.67 1.72 -2.01
CA ILE A 61 4.42 1.62 -2.77
C ILE A 61 4.71 1.46 -4.27
N ASP A 62 5.67 2.19 -4.82
CA ASP A 62 6.04 2.08 -6.23
C ASP A 62 6.60 0.69 -6.55
N GLU A 63 7.47 0.15 -5.71
CA GLU A 63 7.97 -1.23 -5.84
C GLU A 63 6.84 -2.25 -5.69
N TRP A 64 5.92 -2.03 -4.76
CA TRP A 64 4.76 -2.90 -4.58
C TRP A 64 3.85 -2.89 -5.80
N ILE A 65 3.61 -1.74 -6.44
CA ILE A 65 2.84 -1.65 -7.68
C ILE A 65 3.54 -2.47 -8.78
N LYS A 66 4.84 -2.27 -9.00
CA LYS A 66 5.63 -3.02 -9.99
C LYS A 66 5.59 -4.53 -9.77
N ALA A 67 5.66 -4.96 -8.51
CA ALA A 67 5.56 -6.38 -8.16
C ALA A 67 4.17 -6.96 -8.50
N ASN A 68 3.10 -6.17 -8.32
CA ASN A 68 1.73 -6.59 -8.66
C ASN A 68 1.45 -6.52 -10.17
N GLU A 69 2.07 -5.62 -10.94
CA GLU A 69 1.96 -5.59 -12.41
C GLU A 69 2.37 -6.94 -13.03
N ASN A 70 3.42 -7.57 -12.46
CA ASN A 70 3.91 -8.86 -12.97
C ASN A 70 3.02 -10.04 -12.57
N SER A 71 2.22 -9.90 -11.51
CA SER A 71 1.22 -10.92 -11.12
C SER A 71 -0.03 -10.92 -12.02
N GLY A 72 -0.29 -9.81 -12.71
CA GLY A 72 -1.38 -9.69 -13.70
C GLY A 72 -1.07 -10.34 -15.06
N LYS A 73 0.20 -10.64 -15.37
CA LYS A 73 0.64 -11.20 -16.66
C LYS A 73 0.48 -12.72 -16.83
N LYS A 74 -0.15 -13.42 -15.88
CA LYS A 74 -0.58 -14.82 -16.03
C LYS A 74 -2.11 -14.95 -16.15
N LYS A 75 -2.72 -14.28 -17.13
CA LYS A 75 -4.04 -14.67 -17.64
C LYS A 75 -4.23 -14.16 -19.07
N GLY A 76 -3.69 -14.92 -20.03
CA GLY A 76 -3.88 -14.66 -21.46
C GLY A 76 -2.80 -15.33 -22.29
N GLY A 77 -2.91 -16.64 -22.53
CA GLY A 77 -2.11 -17.32 -23.53
C GLY A 77 -1.88 -18.81 -23.26
N GLY A 78 -2.48 -19.65 -24.11
CA GLY A 78 -2.23 -21.10 -24.22
C GLY A 78 -3.40 -21.93 -23.71
N GLY A 79 -4.09 -22.74 -24.50
CA GLY A 79 -3.94 -23.13 -25.92
C GLY A 79 -5.04 -24.14 -26.22
#